data_AF-A0A6C0CPS4-F1
#
_entry.id   AF-A0A6C0CPS4-F1
#
_cell.length_a   1.000
_cell.length_b   1.000
_cell.length_c   1.000
_cell.angle_alpha   90.00
_cell.angle_beta   90.00
_cell.angle_gamma   90.00
#
_symmetry.space_group_name_H-M   'P 1'
#
loop_
_entity.id
_entity.type
_entity.pdbx_description
1 polymer ?
#
loop_
_entity_poly.entity_id
_entity_poly.type
_entity_poly.pdbx_seq_one_letter_code
_entity_poly.pdbx_strand_id
1 'polypeptide(L)'
;MEAILQAYSVKSKENERIVERVTRLIHKYKKTGINKDNICGLVSVLMMDVNKLKKLTGPEKKDLVIDLIYSVIEQIDAGDEDSELETVLKTMVPPMIDSFSAMLKLNKACGCLK
;
A
#
# COMPACT_ATOMS: atom_id res chain seq x y z
N MET A 1 -7.74 -8.44 -5.75
CA MET A 1 -7.17 -7.22 -6.34
C MET A 1 -8.24 -6.37 -7.05
N GLU A 2 -8.89 -6.87 -8.11
CA GLU A 2 -9.89 -6.07 -8.84
C GLU A 2 -11.09 -5.66 -7.99
N ALA A 3 -11.59 -6.55 -7.12
CA ALA A 3 -12.68 -6.25 -6.18
C ALA A 3 -12.32 -5.10 -5.21
N ILE A 4 -11.08 -5.06 -4.71
CA ILE A 4 -10.59 -3.97 -3.86
C ILE A 4 -10.67 -2.66 -4.65
N LEU A 5 -10.11 -2.61 -5.86
CA LEU A 5 -10.03 -1.38 -6.64
C LEU A 5 -11.39 -0.89 -7.15
N GLN A 6 -12.34 -1.80 -7.38
CA GLN A 6 -13.73 -1.46 -7.68
C GLN A 6 -14.43 -0.78 -6.49
N ALA A 7 -14.16 -1.22 -5.26
CA ALA A 7 -14.75 -0.60 -4.06
C ALA A 7 -14.38 0.90 -3.93
N TYR A 8 -13.23 1.31 -4.46
CA TYR A 8 -12.76 2.70 -4.48
C TYR A 8 -13.07 3.45 -5.79
N SER A 9 -13.90 2.89 -6.68
CA SER A 9 -14.29 3.53 -7.95
C SER A 9 -13.10 4.01 -8.81
N VAL A 10 -11.98 3.28 -8.78
CA VAL A 10 -10.77 3.63 -9.54
C VAL A 10 -11.02 3.42 -11.04
N LYS A 11 -10.65 4.40 -11.89
CA LYS A 11 -10.82 4.30 -13.35
C LYS A 11 -10.06 3.11 -13.92
N SER A 12 -10.56 2.50 -15.00
CA SER A 12 -9.95 1.32 -15.65
C SER A 12 -8.44 1.44 -15.91
N LYS A 13 -7.98 2.53 -16.52
CA LYS A 13 -6.53 2.72 -16.80
C LYS A 13 -5.66 2.88 -15.55
N GLU A 14 -6.18 3.52 -14.49
CA GLU A 14 -5.45 3.68 -13.23
C GLU A 14 -5.45 2.37 -12.44
N ASN A 15 -6.55 1.63 -12.51
CA ASN A 15 -6.74 0.30 -11.96
C ASN A 15 -5.71 -0.68 -12.56
N GLU A 16 -5.64 -0.78 -13.89
CA GLU A 16 -4.66 -1.63 -14.60
C GLU A 16 -3.22 -1.41 -14.11
N ARG A 17 -2.81 -0.14 -13.95
CA ARG A 17 -1.46 0.20 -13.49
C ARG A 17 -1.20 -0.27 -12.05
N ILE A 18 -2.18 -0.13 -11.16
CA ILE A 18 -2.05 -0.56 -9.76
C ILE A 18 -2.02 -2.09 -9.69
N VAL A 19 -2.92 -2.76 -10.41
CA VAL A 19 -2.93 -4.23 -10.53
C VAL A 19 -1.58 -4.74 -11.00
N GLU A 20 -1.03 -4.16 -12.07
CA GLU A 20 0.27 -4.54 -12.61
C GLU A 20 1.41 -4.29 -11.61
N ARG A 21 1.38 -3.14 -10.90
CA ARG A 21 2.35 -2.86 -9.84
C ARG A 21 2.29 -3.91 -8.73
N VAL A 22 1.10 -4.19 -8.22
CA VAL A 22 0.92 -5.14 -7.12
C VAL A 22 1.34 -6.54 -7.55
N THR A 23 0.96 -6.96 -8.76
CA THR A 23 1.40 -8.24 -9.33
C THR A 23 2.92 -8.35 -9.35
N ARG A 24 3.64 -7.30 -9.77
CA ARG A 24 5.11 -7.29 -9.71
C ARG A 24 5.67 -7.37 -8.30
N LEU A 25 5.03 -6.69 -7.33
CA LEU A 25 5.46 -6.74 -5.93
C LEU A 25 5.29 -8.15 -5.36
N ILE A 26 4.15 -8.79 -5.60
CA ILE A 26 3.93 -10.19 -5.18
C ILE A 26 5.02 -11.09 -5.75
N HIS A 27 5.29 -11.03 -7.06
CA HIS A 27 6.37 -11.82 -7.67
C HIS A 27 7.75 -11.52 -7.08
N LYS A 28 8.06 -10.26 -6.80
CA LYS A 28 9.32 -9.84 -6.18
C LYS A 28 9.49 -10.47 -4.79
N TYR A 29 8.47 -10.40 -3.95
CA TYR A 29 8.55 -10.84 -2.56
C TYR A 29 8.24 -12.33 -2.38
N LYS A 30 7.67 -13.02 -3.38
CA LYS A 30 7.37 -14.46 -3.33
C LYS A 30 8.58 -15.34 -2.95
N LYS A 31 9.80 -14.92 -3.32
CA LYS A 31 11.03 -15.67 -2.96
C LYS A 31 11.61 -15.29 -1.60
N THR A 32 11.41 -14.04 -1.17
CA THR A 32 12.07 -13.49 0.02
C THR A 32 11.17 -13.41 1.24
N GLY A 33 9.86 -13.56 1.06
CA GLY A 33 8.85 -13.19 2.04
C GLY A 33 8.77 -11.67 2.27
N ILE A 34 7.79 -11.27 3.07
CA ILE A 34 7.71 -9.93 3.67
C ILE A 34 8.08 -10.06 5.14
N ASN A 35 8.84 -9.11 5.64
CA ASN A 35 9.29 -9.08 7.03
C ASN A 35 9.46 -7.64 7.52
N LYS A 36 9.86 -7.48 8.79
CA LYS A 36 10.03 -6.18 9.45
C LYS A 36 11.05 -5.27 8.76
N ASP A 37 12.01 -5.85 8.05
CA ASP A 37 13.07 -5.08 7.38
C ASP A 37 12.61 -4.53 6.03
N ASN A 38 11.71 -5.23 5.34
CA ASN A 38 11.29 -4.88 3.98
C ASN A 38 9.87 -4.29 3.86
N ILE A 39 9.05 -4.38 4.92
CA ILE A 39 7.67 -3.87 4.94
C ILE A 39 7.58 -2.37 4.70
N CYS A 40 8.50 -1.58 5.26
CA CYS A 40 8.55 -0.13 5.05
C CYS A 40 8.74 0.20 3.55
N GLY A 41 9.56 -0.58 2.85
CA GLY A 41 9.75 -0.46 1.41
C GLY A 41 8.47 -0.72 0.63
N LEU A 42 7.71 -1.78 0.97
CA LEU A 42 6.42 -2.09 0.36
C LEU A 42 5.41 -0.95 0.57
N VAL A 43 5.26 -0.49 1.83
CA VAL A 43 4.37 0.62 2.20
C VAL A 43 4.69 1.86 1.36
N SER A 44 5.97 2.23 1.26
CA SER A 44 6.39 3.43 0.53
C SER A 44 6.01 3.39 -0.96
N VAL A 45 6.18 2.24 -1.61
CA VAL A 45 5.87 2.06 -3.03
C VAL A 45 4.37 2.20 -3.29
N LEU A 46 3.56 1.51 -2.48
CA LEU A 46 2.11 1.55 -2.64
C LEU A 46 1.52 2.91 -2.27
N MET A 47 2.04 3.56 -1.22
CA MET A 47 1.70 4.96 -0.89
C MET A 47 1.96 5.89 -2.08
N MET A 48 3.11 5.77 -2.73
CA MET A 48 3.47 6.64 -3.86
C MET A 48 2.60 6.38 -5.09
N ASP A 49 2.19 5.15 -5.35
CA ASP A 49 1.30 4.83 -6.46
C ASP A 49 -0.14 5.26 -6.19
N VAL A 50 -0.68 5.03 -4.98
CA VAL A 50 -2.02 5.47 -4.59
C VAL A 50 -2.10 7.01 -4.47
N ASN A 51 -1.03 7.69 -4.04
CA ASN A 51 -1.01 9.15 -3.96
C ASN A 51 -1.25 9.83 -5.32
N LYS A 52 -0.93 9.15 -6.44
CA LYS A 52 -1.17 9.64 -7.81
C LYS A 52 -2.65 9.62 -8.20
N LEU A 53 -3.50 8.88 -7.50
CA LEU A 53 -4.94 8.85 -7.74
C LEU A 53 -5.57 10.17 -7.30
N LYS A 54 -5.94 11.03 -8.24
CA LYS A 54 -6.42 12.39 -7.92
C LYS A 54 -7.86 12.44 -7.39
N LYS A 55 -8.65 11.38 -7.62
CA LYS A 55 -10.06 11.31 -7.28
C LYS A 55 -10.36 10.82 -5.86
N LEU A 56 -9.36 10.24 -5.20
CA LEU A 56 -9.50 9.76 -3.83
C LEU A 56 -9.07 10.84 -2.84
N THR A 57 -9.85 10.97 -1.78
CA THR A 57 -9.52 11.76 -0.60
C THR A 57 -8.34 11.16 0.16
N GLY A 58 -7.77 11.92 1.10
CA GLY A 58 -6.67 11.43 1.95
C GLY A 58 -7.02 10.15 2.72
N PRO A 59 -8.18 10.08 3.40
CA PRO A 59 -8.65 8.87 4.06
C PRO A 59 -8.83 7.68 3.11
N GLU A 60 -9.53 7.86 1.98
CA GLU A 60 -9.73 6.76 1.01
C GLU A 60 -8.41 6.23 0.44
N LYS A 61 -7.40 7.10 0.29
CA LYS A 61 -6.05 6.66 -0.11
C LYS A 61 -5.38 5.82 0.97
N LYS A 62 -5.53 6.19 2.24
CA LYS A 62 -4.98 5.42 3.36
C LYS A 62 -5.61 4.02 3.37
N ASP A 63 -6.93 3.95 3.31
CA ASP A 63 -7.67 2.69 3.35
C ASP A 63 -7.29 1.80 2.15
N LEU A 64 -7.23 2.37 0.94
CA LEU A 64 -6.78 1.63 -0.24
C LEU A 64 -5.35 1.10 -0.08
N VAL A 65 -4.42 1.88 0.49
CA VAL A 65 -3.05 1.41 0.69
C VAL A 65 -3.01 0.24 1.70
N ILE A 66 -3.81 0.30 2.78
CA ILE A 66 -3.94 -0.78 3.76
C ILE A 66 -4.42 -2.06 3.05
N ASP A 67 -5.54 -1.98 2.32
CA ASP A 67 -6.13 -3.13 1.63
C ASP A 67 -5.16 -3.75 0.62
N LEU A 68 -4.44 -2.91 -0.13
CA LEU A 68 -3.43 -3.38 -1.08
C LEU A 68 -2.26 -4.08 -0.39
N ILE A 69 -1.78 -3.57 0.74
CA ILE A 69 -0.68 -4.21 1.47
C ILE A 69 -1.12 -5.54 2.07
N TYR A 70 -2.31 -5.58 2.68
CA TYR A 70 -2.84 -6.80 3.29
C TYR A 70 -3.04 -7.88 2.24
N SER A 71 -3.63 -7.51 1.11
CA SER A 71 -3.79 -8.42 -0.03
C SER A 71 -2.45 -8.92 -0.59
N VAL A 72 -1.38 -8.12 -0.51
CA VAL A 72 -0.04 -8.57 -0.91
C VAL A 72 0.53 -9.56 0.10
N ILE A 73 0.38 -9.29 1.40
CA ILE A 73 0.87 -10.17 2.49
C ILE A 73 0.19 -11.54 2.38
N GLU A 74 -1.14 -11.58 2.31
CA GLU A 74 -1.94 -12.82 2.21
C GLU A 74 -1.68 -13.63 0.94
N GLN A 75 -1.27 -12.97 -0.16
CA GLN A 75 -0.92 -13.69 -1.40
C GLN A 75 0.50 -14.27 -1.38
N ILE A 76 1.36 -13.80 -0.47
CA ILE A 76 2.74 -14.29 -0.31
C ILE A 76 2.79 -15.38 0.75
N ASP A 77 2.07 -15.21 1.86
CA ASP A 77 1.92 -16.19 2.93
C ASP A 77 0.51 -16.78 2.83
N ALA A 78 0.40 -17.96 2.24
CA ALA A 78 -0.89 -18.59 1.95
C ALA A 78 -1.34 -19.44 3.14
N GLY A 79 -2.48 -19.07 3.74
CA GLY A 79 -3.11 -19.79 4.84
C GLY A 79 -4.57 -19.35 5.04
N ASP A 80 -5.33 -20.12 5.82
CA ASP A 80 -6.73 -19.80 6.15
C ASP A 80 -6.83 -18.75 7.28
N GLU A 81 -5.80 -18.64 8.10
CA GLU A 81 -5.68 -17.70 9.21
C GLU A 81 -4.35 -16.93 9.14
N ASP A 82 -4.35 -15.69 9.62
CA ASP A 82 -3.14 -14.85 9.68
C ASP A 82 -2.09 -15.51 10.58
N SER A 83 -0.87 -15.69 10.06
CA SER A 83 0.26 -16.10 10.89
C SER A 83 0.61 -15.01 11.94
N GLU A 84 1.37 -15.38 12.98
CA GLU A 84 1.86 -14.40 13.96
C GLU A 84 2.67 -13.29 13.27
N LEU A 85 3.47 -13.66 12.27
CA LEU A 85 4.24 -12.71 11.49
C LEU A 85 3.32 -11.77 10.70
N GLU A 86 2.30 -12.29 10.03
CA GLU A 86 1.33 -11.49 9.30
C GLU A 86 0.62 -10.49 10.23
N THR A 87 0.15 -10.95 11.38
CA THR A 87 -0.51 -10.11 12.38
C THR A 87 0.39 -8.95 12.81
N VAL A 88 1.67 -9.24 13.07
CA VAL A 88 2.66 -8.22 13.43
C VAL A 88 2.88 -7.25 12.27
N LEU A 89 3.05 -7.73 11.04
CA LEU A 89 3.24 -6.89 9.86
C LEU A 89 2.03 -5.98 9.59
N LYS A 90 0.81 -6.54 9.63
CA LYS A 90 -0.45 -5.82 9.44
C LYS A 90 -0.60 -4.72 10.51
N THR A 91 -0.24 -4.99 11.76
CA THR A 91 -0.25 -3.98 12.85
C THR A 91 0.73 -2.82 12.62
N MET A 92 1.85 -3.08 11.94
CA MET A 92 2.86 -2.05 11.63
C MET A 92 2.43 -1.12 10.48
N VAL A 93 1.53 -1.55 9.60
CA VAL A 93 1.20 -0.83 8.36
C VAL A 93 0.48 0.51 8.61
N PRO A 94 -0.61 0.59 9.41
CA PRO A 94 -1.30 1.86 9.63
C PRO A 94 -0.41 3.00 10.17
N PRO A 95 0.40 2.82 11.24
CA PRO A 95 1.25 3.89 11.73
C PRO A 95 2.36 4.29 10.74
N MET A 96 2.84 3.37 9.90
CA MET A 96 3.76 3.70 8.81
C MET A 96 3.09 4.60 7.78
N ILE A 97 1.87 4.29 7.35
CA ILE A 97 1.11 5.10 6.39
C ILE A 97 0.85 6.50 6.94
N ASP A 98 0.51 6.61 8.22
CA ASP A 98 0.29 7.90 8.89
C ASP A 98 1.57 8.74 8.90
N SER A 99 2.70 8.11 9.23
CA SER A 99 4.02 8.75 9.21
C SER A 99 4.42 9.25 7.82
N PHE A 100 4.22 8.42 6.78
CA PHE A 100 4.44 8.80 5.38
C PHE A 100 3.54 9.96 4.96
N SER A 101 2.27 9.93 5.36
CA SER A 101 1.30 10.99 5.05
C SER A 101 1.69 12.32 5.67
N ALA A 102 2.18 12.31 6.92
CA ALA A 102 2.72 13.50 7.58
C ALA A 102 3.94 14.06 6.83
N MET A 103 4.89 13.20 6.46
CA MET A 103 6.08 13.59 5.71
C MET A 103 5.74 14.25 4.36
N LEU A 104 4.78 13.69 3.60
CA LEU A 104 4.34 14.27 2.32
C LEU A 104 3.70 15.65 2.47
N LYS A 105 2.99 15.90 3.57
CA LYS A 105 2.40 17.22 3.88
C LYS A 105 3.47 18.24 4.22
N LEU A 106 4.47 17.87 5.03
CA LEU A 106 5.59 18.74 5.39
C LEU A 106 6.43 19.15 4.17
N ASN A 107 6.69 18.23 3.25
CA ASN A 107 7.42 18.53 2.00
C ASN A 107 6.69 19.55 1.12
N LYS A 108 5.34 19.56 1.13
CA LYS A 108 4.56 20.58 0.41
C LYS A 108 4.61 21.94 1.09
N ALA A 109 4.62 21.98 2.42
CA ALA A 109 4.66 23.23 3.18
C ALA A 109 6.00 23.98 3.01
N CYS A 110 7.13 23.28 2.92
CA CYS A 110 8.44 23.91 2.63
C CYS A 110 8.61 24.39 1.18
N GLY A 111 7.75 23.97 0.24
CA GLY A 111 7.78 24.43 -1.14
C GLY A 111 7.25 25.86 -1.33
N CYS A 112 6.48 26.38 -0.37
CA CYS A 112 5.92 27.73 -0.39
C CYS A 112 6.81 28.78 0.31
N LEU A 113 7.95 28.37 0.86
CA LEU A 113 8.96 29.26 1.48
C LEU A 113 10.19 29.46 0.58
N LYS A 114 10.05 29.21 -0.73
CA LYS A 114 11.05 29.54 -1.75
C LYS A 114 10.56 30.65 -2.65
#